data_AF-A0A7Y4L335-F1
#
_entry.id   AF-A0A7Y4L335-F1
#
_cell.length_a   1.000
_cell.length_b   1.000
_cell.length_c   1.000
_cell.angle_alpha   90.00
_cell.angle_beta   90.00
_cell.angle_gamma   90.00
#
_symmetry.space_group_name_H-M   'P 1'
#
loop_
_entity.id
_entity.type
_entity.pdbx_description
1 polymer ?
#
loop_
_entity_poly.entity_id
_entity_poly.type
_entity_poly.pdbx_seq_one_letter_code
_entity_poly.pdbx_strand_id
1 'polypeptide(L)'
;MPTYSDDGQWWWDGRAWQPVTQQPQQHPMPQQQPYPGPPPAFHQQAPQPPRRKSRTLMIVAGAVALVLVASVGGALVWKNLSGDEPAATGAPPAGAKIIEPGQPVTAQTLSEVHPQAFVESFLKRQMVAPIGQLKTIRFENPEKFLEKKDYSITDYAVDHRTNKFSLEYTGFSGTGTTDRKCIDGKSMMYIDGEGLGWQEDKGDDDCTRQPFFTVDGIVSSGLTAEQADRVLAYFHQEGDGYLNAAQPTLLTTGGRTYIRQVVDFKTIIRDDQPYGTAVSQFAFRDCGHNRDSARWFWATPFNLAAGLHMVYYLDTKTLLPVAAYQASVPAAGSYPDKTVQLVNYAFPAAVPQVKQPKGPGTLTFNLPEGWKTR
;
A
#
# COMPACT_ATOMS: atom_id res chain seq x y z
N MET A 1 -1.70 24.32 8.76
CA MET A 1 -0.57 24.76 9.61
C MET A 1 0.65 23.95 9.18
N PRO A 2 1.88 24.51 9.12
CA PRO A 2 3.05 23.76 8.70
C PRO A 2 3.33 22.62 9.67
N THR A 3 3.58 21.42 9.15
CA THR A 3 4.01 20.26 9.94
C THR A 3 5.52 20.36 10.14
N TYR A 4 5.99 20.29 11.38
CA TYR A 4 7.42 20.32 11.72
C TYR A 4 7.90 18.92 12.10
N SER A 5 9.19 18.64 11.89
CA SER A 5 9.86 17.47 12.45
C SER A 5 9.98 17.59 13.97
N ASP A 6 10.14 16.46 14.67
CA ASP A 6 10.21 16.44 16.15
C ASP A 6 11.43 17.19 16.71
N ASP A 7 12.51 17.31 15.94
CA ASP A 7 13.70 18.12 16.28
C ASP A 7 13.54 19.61 15.94
N GLY A 8 12.41 20.00 15.35
CA GLY A 8 12.12 21.35 14.89
C GLY A 8 13.04 21.87 13.79
N GLN A 9 13.87 21.01 13.19
CA GLN A 9 14.86 21.40 12.17
C GLN A 9 14.28 21.41 10.76
N TRP A 10 13.10 20.82 10.54
CA TRP A 10 12.48 20.67 9.23
C TRP A 10 10.99 21.03 9.26
N TRP A 11 10.48 21.60 8.18
CA TRP A 11 9.05 21.82 7.99
C TRP A 11 8.58 21.28 6.63
N TRP A 12 7.35 20.76 6.58
CA TRP A 12 6.76 20.15 5.40
C TRP A 12 6.07 21.22 4.54
N ASP A 13 6.52 21.38 3.29
CA ASP A 13 5.97 22.38 2.34
C ASP A 13 4.84 21.82 1.45
N GLY A 14 4.45 20.56 1.64
CA GLY A 14 3.46 19.85 0.81
C GLY A 14 4.06 19.02 -0.34
N ARG A 15 5.38 19.10 -0.56
CA ARG A 15 6.12 18.36 -1.59
C ARG A 15 7.43 17.76 -1.06
N ALA A 16 8.12 18.44 -0.16
CA ALA A 16 9.36 18.03 0.48
C ALA A 16 9.49 18.61 1.90
N TRP A 17 10.38 18.03 2.70
CA TRP A 17 10.82 18.64 3.95
C TRP A 17 11.90 19.69 3.65
N GLN A 18 11.67 20.92 4.11
CA GLN A 18 12.58 22.04 3.96
C GLN A 18 13.29 22.30 5.30
N PRO A 19 14.60 22.59 5.31
CA PRO A 19 15.28 22.93 6.54
C PRO A 19 14.72 24.25 7.09
N VAL A 20 14.41 24.28 8.38
CA VAL A 20 13.85 25.45 9.08
C VAL A 20 14.83 26.63 9.11
N THR A 21 16.12 26.39 8.81
CA THR A 21 17.15 27.43 8.66
C THR A 21 16.96 28.28 7.39
N GLN A 22 16.25 27.77 6.37
CA GLN A 22 15.71 28.61 5.31
C GLN A 22 14.31 29.07 5.72
N GLN A 23 14.24 29.96 6.72
CA GLN A 23 13.06 30.80 6.83
C GLN A 23 12.93 31.53 5.49
N PRO A 24 11.83 31.37 4.73
CA PRO A 24 11.58 32.29 3.64
C PRO A 24 11.61 33.68 4.28
N GLN A 25 12.48 34.56 3.77
CA GLN A 25 12.38 35.98 4.07
C GLN A 25 10.92 36.32 3.90
N GLN A 26 10.28 36.74 5.00
CA GLN A 26 8.90 37.20 4.97
C GLN A 26 8.86 38.29 3.92
N HIS A 27 8.34 37.99 2.74
CA HIS A 27 8.01 39.00 1.77
C HIS A 27 7.05 39.95 2.50
N PRO A 28 7.36 41.24 2.62
CA PRO A 28 6.46 42.18 3.25
C PRO A 28 5.13 42.11 2.48
N MET A 29 4.06 41.77 3.20
CA MET A 29 2.73 41.76 2.63
C MET A 29 2.44 43.14 2.02
N PRO A 30 1.97 43.23 0.77
CA PRO A 30 1.45 44.48 0.26
C PRO A 30 0.27 44.92 1.13
N GLN A 31 0.36 46.14 1.65
CA GLN A 31 -0.71 46.81 2.39
C GLN A 31 -2.00 46.78 1.57
N GLN A 32 -3.00 46.03 2.03
CA GLN A 32 -4.34 46.11 1.47
C GLN A 32 -4.99 47.44 1.88
N GLN A 33 -5.52 48.14 0.89
CA GLN A 33 -6.27 49.38 1.05
C GLN A 33 -7.57 49.17 1.84
N PRO A 34 -8.02 50.19 2.60
CA PRO A 34 -9.18 50.07 3.47
C PRO A 34 -10.48 50.24 2.68
N TYR A 35 -11.45 49.34 2.88
CA TYR A 35 -12.84 49.55 2.48
C TYR A 35 -13.77 49.56 3.71
N PRO A 36 -14.83 50.40 3.72
CA PRO A 36 -15.58 50.74 4.93
C PRO A 36 -16.60 49.65 5.29
N GLY A 37 -16.78 49.43 6.60
CA GLY A 37 -17.65 48.39 7.16
C GLY A 37 -19.14 48.71 7.21
N PRO A 38 -19.93 47.76 7.77
CA PRO A 38 -21.13 48.08 8.55
C PRO A 38 -21.24 47.15 9.83
N PRO A 39 -22.28 47.20 10.70
CA PRO A 39 -22.18 47.54 12.13
C PRO A 39 -22.19 46.32 13.10
N PRO A 40 -22.07 46.53 14.44
CA PRO A 40 -21.65 45.50 15.40
C PRO A 40 -22.73 44.48 15.79
N ALA A 41 -22.30 43.23 15.97
CA ALA A 41 -23.07 42.15 16.57
C ALA A 41 -22.84 42.07 18.09
N PHE A 42 -23.93 41.78 18.81
CA PHE A 42 -24.03 41.67 20.26
C PHE A 42 -23.18 40.52 20.85
N HIS A 43 -22.60 40.78 22.02
CA HIS A 43 -21.88 39.83 22.86
C HIS A 43 -22.79 38.72 23.40
N GLN A 44 -22.32 37.46 23.34
CA GLN A 44 -22.58 36.46 24.39
C GLN A 44 -21.33 35.59 24.61
N GLN A 45 -20.78 35.70 25.82
CA GLN A 45 -19.74 34.81 26.35
C GLN A 45 -20.37 33.51 26.85
N ALA A 46 -19.77 32.37 26.50
CA ALA A 46 -20.02 31.09 27.16
C ALA A 46 -18.86 30.74 28.11
N PRO A 47 -19.13 30.18 29.31
CA PRO A 47 -18.11 29.87 30.31
C PRO A 47 -17.34 28.57 29.99
N GLN A 48 -16.02 28.60 30.17
CA GLN A 48 -15.14 27.43 30.11
C GLN A 48 -15.23 26.57 31.38
N PRO A 49 -15.29 25.23 31.27
CA PRO A 49 -15.09 24.34 32.42
C PRO A 49 -13.59 24.00 32.66
N PRO A 50 -13.21 23.68 33.91
CA PRO A 50 -11.82 23.63 34.36
C PRO A 50 -11.05 22.37 33.93
N ARG A 51 -9.79 22.55 33.56
CA ARG A 51 -8.80 21.50 33.28
C ARG A 51 -8.48 20.69 34.54
N ARG A 52 -8.81 19.38 34.53
CA ARG A 52 -8.23 18.41 35.46
C ARG A 52 -6.91 17.86 34.91
N LYS A 53 -5.86 17.97 35.74
CA LYS A 53 -4.55 17.35 35.52
C LYS A 53 -4.63 15.86 35.81
N SER A 54 -4.31 15.02 34.83
CA SER A 54 -3.99 13.61 35.02
C SER A 54 -2.59 13.36 34.45
N ARG A 55 -1.59 13.43 35.34
CA ARG A 55 -0.28 12.82 35.12
C ARG A 55 -0.47 11.32 35.37
N THR A 56 -0.27 10.48 34.35
CA THR A 56 0.30 9.12 34.38
C THR A 56 -0.01 8.46 33.02
N LEU A 57 0.94 8.54 32.08
CA LEU A 57 1.11 7.66 30.91
C LEU A 57 2.23 8.23 30.02
N MET A 58 3.45 8.29 30.54
CA MET A 58 4.60 8.82 29.79
C MET A 58 5.77 7.82 29.77
N ILE A 59 5.46 6.54 29.56
CA ILE A 59 6.48 5.51 29.28
C ILE A 59 6.05 4.63 28.09
N VAL A 60 4.76 4.49 27.81
CA VAL A 60 4.28 3.73 26.62
C VAL A 60 4.16 4.60 25.37
N ALA A 61 3.90 5.91 25.50
CA ALA A 61 3.79 6.83 24.37
C ALA A 61 5.14 7.08 23.66
N GLY A 62 6.25 7.05 24.41
CA GLY A 62 7.60 7.25 23.85
C GLY A 62 8.02 6.14 22.89
N ALA A 63 7.70 4.87 23.21
CA ALA A 63 8.05 3.74 22.35
C ALA A 63 7.19 3.66 21.08
N VAL A 64 5.92 4.07 21.13
CA VAL A 64 5.03 4.07 19.95
C VAL A 64 5.32 5.25 19.01
N ALA A 65 5.69 6.41 19.54
CA ALA A 65 6.13 7.55 18.73
C ALA A 65 7.46 7.25 18.02
N LEU A 66 8.41 6.59 18.71
CA LEU A 66 9.71 6.23 18.13
C LEU A 66 9.60 5.19 17.00
N VAL A 67 8.65 4.26 17.09
CA VAL A 67 8.34 3.29 16.01
C VAL A 67 7.66 3.99 14.83
N LEU A 68 6.76 4.93 15.06
CA LEU A 68 6.09 5.70 13.99
C LEU A 68 7.06 6.61 13.23
N VAL A 69 7.97 7.29 13.94
CA VAL A 69 9.03 8.13 13.35
C VAL A 69 10.02 7.28 12.55
N ALA A 70 10.31 6.03 12.96
CA ALA A 70 11.15 5.12 12.18
C ALA A 70 10.46 4.58 10.92
N SER A 71 9.15 4.28 10.97
CA SER A 71 8.38 3.78 9.83
C SER A 71 8.11 4.84 8.75
N VAL A 72 7.94 6.12 9.13
CA VAL A 72 7.73 7.23 8.16
C VAL A 72 9.06 7.92 7.80
N GLY A 73 9.99 8.03 8.74
CA GLY A 73 11.35 8.57 8.51
C GLY A 73 12.24 7.67 7.64
N GLY A 74 11.87 6.39 7.49
CA GLY A 74 12.55 5.44 6.61
C GLY A 74 12.56 5.85 5.13
N ALA A 75 11.65 6.73 4.68
CA ALA A 75 11.66 7.24 3.30
C ALA A 75 12.67 8.38 3.07
N LEU A 76 13.06 9.15 4.11
CA LEU A 76 13.95 10.31 3.96
C LEU A 76 15.39 10.03 4.38
N VAL A 77 15.61 9.13 5.34
CA VAL A 77 16.93 8.53 5.51
C VAL A 77 17.35 7.84 4.20
N TRP A 78 16.39 7.29 3.44
CA TRP A 78 16.67 6.68 2.14
C TRP A 78 17.16 7.69 1.11
N LYS A 79 16.61 8.91 0.97
CA LYS A 79 17.08 9.84 -0.07
C LYS A 79 18.50 10.39 0.15
N ASN A 80 19.02 10.28 1.37
CA ASN A 80 20.41 10.62 1.72
C ASN A 80 21.32 9.40 1.95
N LEU A 81 20.77 8.17 2.05
CA LEU A 81 21.54 6.91 2.11
C LEU A 81 21.48 6.08 0.82
N SER A 82 20.55 6.37 -0.08
CA SER A 82 20.74 6.11 -1.51
C SER A 82 21.73 7.17 -1.95
N GLY A 83 23.01 6.80 -1.87
CA GLY A 83 24.02 7.51 -2.66
C GLY A 83 23.50 7.61 -4.10
N ASP A 84 23.97 8.62 -4.83
CA ASP A 84 23.74 8.81 -6.26
C ASP A 84 24.21 7.63 -7.14
N GLU A 85 24.42 6.43 -6.57
CA GLU A 85 24.53 5.22 -7.35
C GLU A 85 23.17 4.91 -7.98
N PRO A 86 23.09 4.92 -9.31
CA PRO A 86 21.85 4.57 -9.99
C PRO A 86 21.45 3.16 -9.56
N ALA A 87 20.22 3.01 -9.05
CA ALA A 87 19.62 1.69 -8.93
C ALA A 87 19.81 0.96 -10.26
N ALA A 88 20.22 -0.31 -10.22
CA ALA A 88 20.48 -1.09 -11.42
C ALA A 88 19.22 -1.13 -12.29
N THR A 89 19.22 -0.41 -13.41
CA THR A 89 18.14 -0.39 -14.39
C THR A 89 18.36 -1.51 -15.41
N GLY A 90 17.29 -2.23 -15.75
CA GLY A 90 17.29 -3.27 -16.77
C GLY A 90 17.43 -4.69 -16.22
N ALA A 91 17.58 -5.65 -17.14
CA ALA A 91 17.62 -7.08 -16.79
C ALA A 91 18.82 -7.42 -15.89
N PRO A 92 18.62 -8.23 -14.83
CA PRO A 92 19.71 -8.67 -13.99
C PRO A 92 20.72 -9.50 -14.80
N PRO A 93 22.03 -9.39 -14.51
CA PRO A 93 23.04 -10.18 -15.20
C PRO A 93 22.83 -11.68 -15.00
N ALA A 94 23.17 -12.47 -16.01
CA ALA A 94 23.08 -13.93 -15.93
C ALA A 94 23.95 -14.45 -14.75
N GLY A 95 23.35 -15.24 -13.86
CA GLY A 95 24.03 -15.74 -12.66
C GLY A 95 24.09 -14.74 -11.49
N ALA A 96 23.33 -13.64 -11.55
CA ALA A 96 23.16 -12.74 -10.42
C ALA A 96 22.80 -13.51 -9.13
N LYS A 97 23.53 -13.21 -8.05
CA LYS A 97 23.33 -13.89 -6.77
C LYS A 97 21.96 -13.53 -6.19
N ILE A 98 21.20 -14.57 -5.82
CA ILE A 98 19.94 -14.48 -5.10
C ILE A 98 19.97 -15.36 -3.85
N ILE A 99 19.05 -15.11 -2.92
CA ILE A 99 18.78 -16.01 -1.79
C ILE A 99 17.64 -16.93 -2.20
N GLU A 100 17.79 -18.22 -1.92
CA GLU A 100 16.76 -19.24 -2.13
C GLU A 100 16.02 -19.58 -0.82
N PRO A 101 14.76 -20.04 -0.90
CA PRO A 101 14.01 -20.44 0.28
C PRO A 101 14.75 -21.47 1.14
N GLY A 102 14.73 -21.28 2.45
CA GLY A 102 15.43 -22.13 3.42
C GLY A 102 16.92 -21.82 3.62
N GLN A 103 17.53 -20.95 2.80
CA GLN A 103 18.88 -20.45 3.09
C GLN A 103 18.87 -19.46 4.26
N PRO A 104 19.96 -19.38 5.05
CA PRO A 104 20.09 -18.39 6.10
C PRO A 104 20.03 -16.97 5.54
N VAL A 105 19.15 -16.13 6.09
CA VAL A 105 19.06 -14.71 5.74
C VAL A 105 19.79 -13.88 6.80
N THR A 106 20.94 -13.32 6.44
CA THR A 106 21.73 -12.42 7.28
C THR A 106 21.93 -11.08 6.58
N ALA A 107 22.37 -10.05 7.32
CA ALA A 107 22.72 -8.76 6.72
C ALA A 107 23.81 -8.91 5.64
N GLN A 108 24.78 -9.81 5.86
CA GLN A 108 25.84 -10.10 4.89
C GLN A 108 25.28 -10.73 3.62
N THR A 109 24.44 -11.77 3.73
CA THR A 109 23.86 -12.42 2.54
C THR A 109 23.01 -11.44 1.74
N LEU A 110 22.30 -10.53 2.41
CA LEU A 110 21.52 -9.49 1.74
C LEU A 110 22.38 -8.40 1.11
N SER A 111 23.57 -8.08 1.63
CA SER A 111 24.48 -7.12 0.95
C SER A 111 25.12 -7.69 -0.32
N GLU A 112 25.13 -9.02 -0.48
CA GLU A 112 25.77 -9.70 -1.60
C GLU A 112 24.79 -10.07 -2.73
N VAL A 113 23.47 -9.96 -2.50
CA VAL A 113 22.48 -10.25 -3.55
C VAL A 113 22.33 -9.09 -4.52
N HIS A 114 22.05 -9.41 -5.77
CA HIS A 114 21.67 -8.40 -6.74
C HIS A 114 20.22 -7.95 -6.47
N PRO A 115 19.94 -6.65 -6.22
CA PRO A 115 18.61 -6.18 -5.83
C PRO A 115 17.51 -6.57 -6.81
N GLN A 116 17.75 -6.31 -8.10
CA GLN A 116 16.79 -6.58 -9.16
C GLN A 116 16.47 -8.07 -9.31
N ALA A 117 17.50 -8.93 -9.39
CA ALA A 117 17.33 -10.38 -9.43
C ALA A 117 16.60 -10.92 -8.20
N PHE A 118 16.88 -10.37 -7.02
CA PHE A 118 16.19 -10.75 -5.79
C PHE A 118 14.70 -10.39 -5.85
N VAL A 119 14.35 -9.19 -6.32
CA VAL A 119 12.96 -8.77 -6.51
C VAL A 119 12.22 -9.67 -7.48
N GLU A 120 12.81 -9.91 -8.65
CA GLU A 120 12.23 -10.79 -9.66
C GLU A 120 12.03 -12.22 -9.14
N SER A 121 12.96 -12.71 -8.31
CA SER A 121 12.84 -14.05 -7.73
C SER A 121 11.60 -14.21 -6.84
N PHE A 122 11.27 -13.23 -5.98
CA PHE A 122 10.08 -13.35 -5.14
C PHE A 122 8.80 -12.95 -5.88
N LEU A 123 8.85 -12.01 -6.83
CA LEU A 123 7.70 -11.69 -7.68
C LEU A 123 7.30 -12.93 -8.48
N LYS A 124 8.27 -13.67 -9.04
CA LYS A 124 8.01 -14.96 -9.70
C LYS A 124 7.37 -15.95 -8.76
N ARG A 125 7.88 -16.11 -7.53
CA ARG A 125 7.30 -17.01 -6.51
C ARG A 125 5.85 -16.62 -6.16
N GLN A 126 5.57 -15.32 -6.00
CA GLN A 126 4.21 -14.81 -5.77
C GLN A 126 3.30 -15.12 -6.97
N MET A 127 3.76 -14.86 -8.18
CA MET A 127 3.00 -15.08 -9.41
C MET A 127 2.63 -16.55 -9.62
N VAL A 128 3.53 -17.48 -9.31
CA VAL A 128 3.27 -18.93 -9.52
C VAL A 128 2.59 -19.60 -8.34
N ALA A 129 2.33 -18.87 -7.25
CA ALA A 129 1.57 -19.44 -6.14
C ALA A 129 0.15 -19.81 -6.61
N PRO A 130 -0.33 -21.04 -6.39
CA PRO A 130 -1.61 -21.48 -6.95
C PRO A 130 -2.81 -20.76 -6.33
N ILE A 131 -2.65 -20.32 -5.08
CA ILE A 131 -3.66 -19.59 -4.33
C ILE A 131 -2.98 -18.36 -3.74
N GLY A 132 -3.48 -17.18 -4.10
CA GLY A 132 -3.10 -15.91 -3.51
C GLY A 132 -4.24 -15.38 -2.65
N GLN A 133 -3.88 -14.87 -1.47
CA GLN A 133 -4.77 -14.10 -0.62
C GLN A 133 -4.14 -12.73 -0.36
N LEU A 134 -4.90 -11.70 -0.65
CA LEU A 134 -4.56 -10.29 -0.45
C LEU A 134 -5.60 -9.69 0.48
N LYS A 135 -5.14 -9.33 1.68
CA LYS A 135 -5.88 -8.40 2.52
C LYS A 135 -5.31 -7.02 2.25
N THR A 136 -6.11 -6.08 1.82
CA THR A 136 -5.69 -4.72 1.49
C THR A 136 -6.41 -3.71 2.36
N ILE A 137 -5.75 -2.62 2.69
CA ILE A 137 -6.36 -1.42 3.26
C ILE A 137 -6.05 -0.25 2.35
N ARG A 138 -7.07 0.48 1.92
CA ARG A 138 -6.94 1.58 0.96
C ARG A 138 -7.35 2.92 1.57
N PHE A 139 -6.50 3.92 1.37
CA PHE A 139 -6.74 5.32 1.67
C PHE A 139 -6.70 6.12 0.38
N GLU A 140 -7.66 7.03 0.21
CA GLU A 140 -7.74 7.90 -0.96
C GLU A 140 -6.51 8.82 -1.09
N ASN A 141 -5.94 9.25 0.03
CA ASN A 141 -4.80 10.15 0.05
C ASN A 141 -3.98 10.04 1.36
N PRO A 142 -2.78 10.67 1.43
CA PRO A 142 -1.90 10.59 2.59
C PRO A 142 -2.49 11.23 3.85
N GLU A 143 -3.33 12.27 3.72
CA GLU A 143 -3.98 12.88 4.90
C GLU A 143 -4.93 11.87 5.56
N LYS A 144 -5.76 11.18 4.77
CA LYS A 144 -6.64 10.10 5.28
C LYS A 144 -5.86 8.95 5.90
N PHE A 145 -4.72 8.59 5.30
CA PHE A 145 -3.81 7.59 5.87
C PHE A 145 -3.25 8.03 7.24
N LEU A 146 -2.78 9.27 7.36
CA LEU A 146 -2.25 9.82 8.61
C LEU A 146 -3.34 9.92 9.69
N GLU A 147 -4.55 10.33 9.31
CA GLU A 147 -5.70 10.45 10.22
C GLU A 147 -6.35 9.10 10.55
N LYS A 148 -6.08 8.04 9.78
CA LYS A 148 -6.73 6.73 9.85
C LYS A 148 -8.25 6.84 9.74
N LYS A 149 -8.73 7.60 8.76
CA LYS A 149 -10.15 7.82 8.48
C LYS A 149 -10.48 7.49 7.04
N ASP A 150 -11.76 7.22 6.78
CA ASP A 150 -12.32 7.04 5.45
C ASP A 150 -11.51 6.05 4.61
N TYR A 151 -11.46 4.81 5.08
CA TYR A 151 -10.70 3.73 4.46
C TYR A 151 -11.55 2.48 4.34
N SER A 152 -11.08 1.53 3.54
CA SER A 152 -11.69 0.20 3.45
C SER A 152 -10.64 -0.87 3.62
N ILE A 153 -11.05 -1.99 4.21
CA ILE A 153 -10.29 -3.23 4.26
C ILE A 153 -10.98 -4.24 3.36
N THR A 154 -10.25 -4.86 2.45
CA THR A 154 -10.76 -5.96 1.62
C THR A 154 -9.89 -7.19 1.82
N ASP A 155 -10.47 -8.33 2.16
CA ASP A 155 -9.79 -9.63 2.23
C ASP A 155 -10.28 -10.49 1.07
N TYR A 156 -9.38 -10.79 0.14
CA TYR A 156 -9.70 -11.51 -1.09
C TYR A 156 -8.72 -12.67 -1.27
N ALA A 157 -9.25 -13.86 -1.56
CA ALA A 157 -8.43 -15.02 -1.92
C ALA A 157 -8.99 -15.72 -3.13
N VAL A 158 -8.12 -16.29 -3.96
CA VAL A 158 -8.51 -16.98 -5.19
C VAL A 158 -7.61 -18.17 -5.48
N ASP A 159 -8.23 -19.28 -5.87
CA ASP A 159 -7.56 -20.44 -6.46
C ASP A 159 -7.87 -20.48 -7.95
N HIS A 160 -6.91 -20.01 -8.77
CA HIS A 160 -7.09 -19.94 -10.22
C HIS A 160 -7.18 -21.31 -10.91
N ARG A 161 -6.87 -22.41 -10.20
CA ARG A 161 -7.04 -23.77 -10.74
C ARG A 161 -8.49 -24.23 -10.67
N THR A 162 -9.21 -23.81 -9.63
CA THR A 162 -10.60 -24.21 -9.40
C THR A 162 -11.60 -23.08 -9.62
N ASN A 163 -11.11 -21.85 -9.87
CA ASN A 163 -11.89 -20.62 -9.97
C ASN A 163 -12.74 -20.34 -8.72
N LYS A 164 -12.35 -20.89 -7.57
CA LYS A 164 -12.97 -20.61 -6.28
C LYS A 164 -12.33 -19.36 -5.70
N PHE A 165 -13.14 -18.51 -5.08
CA PHE A 165 -12.66 -17.31 -4.40
C PHE A 165 -13.43 -17.06 -3.11
N SER A 166 -12.85 -16.22 -2.26
CA SER A 166 -13.49 -15.63 -1.08
C SER A 166 -13.32 -14.12 -1.13
N LEU A 167 -14.35 -13.40 -0.71
CA LEU A 167 -14.32 -11.94 -0.63
C LEU A 167 -15.00 -11.48 0.66
N GLU A 168 -14.28 -10.67 1.41
CA GLU A 168 -14.79 -9.91 2.56
C GLU A 168 -14.36 -8.46 2.40
N TYR A 169 -15.23 -7.52 2.78
CA TYR A 169 -15.00 -6.09 2.70
C TYR A 169 -15.53 -5.43 3.97
N THR A 170 -14.80 -4.44 4.47
CA THR A 170 -15.20 -3.56 5.56
C THR A 170 -14.88 -2.12 5.16
N GLY A 171 -15.89 -1.28 4.98
CA GLY A 171 -15.76 0.16 4.81
C GLY A 171 -15.87 0.89 6.14
N PHE A 172 -14.97 1.83 6.40
CA PHE A 172 -14.99 2.71 7.56
C PHE A 172 -15.17 4.13 7.06
N SER A 173 -16.27 4.77 7.44
CA SER A 173 -16.53 6.17 7.13
C SER A 173 -16.97 6.94 8.38
N GLY A 174 -17.01 8.27 8.29
CA GLY A 174 -17.57 9.11 9.35
C GLY A 174 -19.03 8.78 9.74
N THR A 175 -19.76 8.02 8.92
CA THR A 175 -21.16 7.62 9.19
C THR A 175 -21.30 6.23 9.79
N GLY A 176 -20.23 5.44 9.89
CA GLY A 176 -20.27 4.10 10.48
C GLY A 176 -19.38 3.09 9.77
N THR A 177 -19.61 1.81 10.08
CA THR A 177 -18.93 0.66 9.46
C THR A 177 -19.91 -0.10 8.60
N THR A 178 -19.51 -0.41 7.37
CA THR A 178 -20.25 -1.27 6.45
C THR A 178 -19.43 -2.52 6.19
N ASP A 179 -19.96 -3.68 6.55
CA ASP A 179 -19.34 -4.98 6.28
C ASP A 179 -20.07 -5.67 5.13
N ARG A 180 -19.32 -6.27 4.20
CA ARG A 180 -19.83 -7.09 3.10
C ARG A 180 -19.05 -8.39 3.01
N LYS A 181 -19.72 -9.51 2.76
CA LYS A 181 -19.11 -10.84 2.68
C LYS A 181 -19.78 -11.70 1.62
N CYS A 182 -19.00 -12.46 0.87
CA CYS A 182 -19.51 -13.51 0.00
C CYS A 182 -19.65 -14.82 0.78
N ILE A 183 -20.88 -15.24 1.05
CA ILE A 183 -21.21 -16.45 1.82
C ILE A 183 -22.09 -17.33 0.95
N ASP A 184 -21.61 -18.54 0.64
CA ASP A 184 -22.31 -19.52 -0.20
C ASP A 184 -22.79 -18.94 -1.56
N GLY A 185 -21.98 -18.07 -2.16
CA GLY A 185 -22.27 -17.40 -3.45
C GLY A 185 -23.23 -16.21 -3.36
N LYS A 186 -23.61 -15.78 -2.15
CA LYS A 186 -24.48 -14.62 -1.90
C LYS A 186 -23.71 -13.47 -1.30
N SER A 187 -24.03 -12.24 -1.74
CA SER A 187 -23.55 -11.02 -1.09
C SER A 187 -24.37 -10.75 0.16
N MET A 188 -23.71 -10.77 1.30
CA MET A 188 -24.28 -10.42 2.60
C MET A 188 -23.71 -9.09 3.04
N MET A 189 -24.54 -8.20 3.56
CA MET A 189 -24.15 -6.87 4.05
C MET A 189 -24.62 -6.66 5.49
N TYR A 190 -23.81 -5.96 6.27
CA TYR A 190 -24.14 -5.45 7.60
C TYR A 190 -23.80 -3.95 7.63
N ILE A 191 -24.77 -3.12 8.02
CA ILE A 191 -24.58 -1.67 8.17
C ILE A 191 -24.73 -1.34 9.65
N ASP A 192 -23.64 -0.90 10.28
CA ASP A 192 -23.69 -0.47 11.66
C ASP A 192 -24.53 0.80 11.81
N GLY A 193 -25.35 0.88 12.86
CA GLY A 193 -26.23 2.02 13.12
C GLY A 193 -27.67 1.91 12.58
N GLU A 194 -27.97 0.97 11.68
CA GLU A 194 -29.35 0.75 11.20
C GLU A 194 -30.12 -0.33 11.99
N GLY A 195 -29.42 -1.13 12.80
CA GLY A 195 -30.04 -2.17 13.64
C GLY A 195 -30.60 -3.38 12.86
N LEU A 196 -30.35 -3.46 11.56
CA LEU A 196 -30.90 -4.50 10.67
C LEU A 196 -30.13 -5.83 10.71
N GLY A 197 -28.92 -5.85 11.27
CA GLY A 197 -28.07 -7.04 11.26
C GLY A 197 -27.56 -7.40 9.86
N TRP A 198 -27.22 -8.68 9.65
CA TRP A 198 -26.80 -9.20 8.35
C TRP A 198 -28.01 -9.44 7.44
N GLN A 199 -27.95 -8.90 6.24
CA GLN A 199 -28.98 -9.03 5.20
C GLN A 199 -28.35 -9.35 3.85
N GLU A 200 -29.11 -10.00 2.97
CA GLU A 200 -28.66 -10.28 1.59
C GLU A 200 -28.71 -8.99 0.76
N ASP A 201 -27.59 -8.59 0.17
CA ASP A 201 -27.49 -7.46 -0.75
C ASP A 201 -27.88 -7.93 -2.16
N LYS A 202 -29.17 -7.82 -2.49
CA LYS A 202 -29.72 -8.29 -3.79
C LYS A 202 -29.27 -7.47 -4.99
N GLY A 203 -28.63 -6.32 -4.78
CA GLY A 203 -28.15 -5.45 -5.84
C GLY A 203 -26.74 -5.80 -6.32
N ASP A 204 -26.06 -6.72 -5.65
CA ASP A 204 -24.62 -6.96 -5.81
C ASP A 204 -24.34 -8.34 -6.43
N ASP A 205 -23.63 -8.36 -7.56
CA ASP A 205 -23.20 -9.59 -8.25
C ASP A 205 -21.74 -9.99 -7.94
N ASP A 206 -21.03 -9.24 -7.09
CA ASP A 206 -19.62 -9.44 -6.71
C ASP A 206 -19.34 -10.84 -6.11
N CYS A 207 -20.36 -11.56 -5.65
CA CYS A 207 -20.22 -12.90 -5.07
C CYS A 207 -20.49 -14.05 -6.06
N THR A 208 -20.93 -13.72 -7.27
CA THR A 208 -21.16 -14.69 -8.35
C THR A 208 -20.07 -14.64 -9.42
N ARG A 209 -19.27 -13.57 -9.41
CA ARG A 209 -18.16 -13.33 -10.34
C ARG A 209 -16.95 -12.88 -9.55
N GLN A 210 -15.77 -13.24 -10.02
CA GLN A 210 -14.53 -12.79 -9.40
C GLN A 210 -14.45 -11.25 -9.44
N PRO A 211 -14.28 -10.56 -8.30
CA PRO A 211 -14.35 -9.10 -8.24
C PRO A 211 -13.16 -8.45 -8.96
N PHE A 212 -13.43 -7.32 -9.62
CA PHE A 212 -12.43 -6.61 -10.41
C PHE A 212 -11.36 -5.90 -9.55
N PHE A 213 -11.65 -5.51 -8.30
CA PHE A 213 -10.92 -4.43 -7.60
C PHE A 213 -9.90 -4.87 -6.51
N THR A 214 -9.48 -6.13 -6.45
CA THR A 214 -8.74 -6.68 -5.29
C THR A 214 -7.36 -7.22 -5.62
N VAL A 215 -6.44 -6.32 -5.98
CA VAL A 215 -5.05 -6.67 -6.27
C VAL A 215 -4.08 -5.63 -5.71
N ASP A 216 -2.80 -5.98 -5.67
CA ASP A 216 -1.70 -5.09 -5.27
C ASP A 216 -1.27 -4.12 -6.40
N GLY A 217 -1.92 -4.18 -7.56
CA GLY A 217 -1.66 -3.31 -8.71
C GLY A 217 -0.36 -3.62 -9.45
N ILE A 218 0.35 -4.69 -9.10
CA ILE A 218 1.62 -5.10 -9.73
C ILE A 218 1.51 -6.52 -10.27
N VAL A 219 1.29 -7.53 -9.42
CA VAL A 219 1.27 -8.94 -9.84
C VAL A 219 0.12 -9.74 -9.20
N SER A 220 -0.38 -10.73 -9.93
CA SER A 220 -1.36 -11.71 -9.45
C SER A 220 -0.76 -13.11 -9.36
N SER A 221 -1.24 -13.90 -8.40
CA SER A 221 -0.91 -15.32 -8.20
C SER A 221 -1.63 -16.22 -9.18
N GLY A 222 -1.13 -17.42 -9.48
CA GLY A 222 -1.80 -18.47 -10.26
C GLY A 222 -1.22 -18.71 -11.66
N LEU A 223 -0.14 -18.01 -12.02
CA LEU A 223 0.54 -18.17 -13.31
C LEU A 223 1.32 -19.48 -13.38
N THR A 224 1.53 -20.01 -14.58
CA THR A 224 2.62 -21.00 -14.78
C THR A 224 3.98 -20.31 -14.68
N ALA A 225 5.05 -21.10 -14.51
CA ALA A 225 6.42 -20.57 -14.46
C ALA A 225 6.77 -19.81 -15.75
N GLU A 226 6.38 -20.33 -16.91
CA GLU A 226 6.63 -19.71 -18.22
C GLU A 226 5.86 -18.40 -18.38
N GLN A 227 4.64 -18.31 -17.83
CA GLN A 227 3.85 -17.08 -17.86
C GLN A 227 4.47 -16.02 -16.96
N ALA A 228 4.89 -16.40 -15.75
CA ALA A 228 5.62 -15.50 -14.86
C ALA A 228 6.93 -15.00 -15.51
N ASP A 229 7.65 -15.87 -16.22
CA ASP A 229 8.85 -15.47 -16.98
C ASP A 229 8.54 -14.48 -18.10
N ARG A 230 7.38 -14.62 -18.78
CA ARG A 230 6.93 -13.64 -19.78
C ARG A 230 6.59 -12.28 -19.17
N VAL A 231 5.96 -12.26 -17.99
CA VAL A 231 5.68 -11.01 -17.26
C VAL A 231 7.00 -10.30 -16.93
N LEU A 232 7.98 -11.02 -16.39
CA LEU A 232 9.30 -10.44 -16.08
C LEU A 232 10.03 -9.99 -17.35
N ALA A 233 9.99 -10.79 -18.42
CA ALA A 233 10.56 -10.38 -19.71
C ALA A 233 9.90 -9.12 -20.27
N TYR A 234 8.59 -8.94 -20.07
CA TYR A 234 7.88 -7.72 -20.46
C TYR A 234 8.42 -6.49 -19.70
N PHE A 235 8.63 -6.60 -18.38
CA PHE A 235 9.21 -5.53 -17.57
C PHE A 235 10.61 -5.13 -18.05
N HIS A 236 11.36 -6.06 -18.66
CA HIS A 236 12.70 -5.79 -19.21
C HIS A 236 12.69 -5.21 -20.62
N GLN A 237 11.76 -5.66 -21.47
CA GLN A 237 11.78 -5.37 -22.91
C GLN A 237 10.89 -4.19 -23.26
N GLU A 238 9.62 -4.27 -22.88
CA GLU A 238 8.60 -3.26 -23.19
C GLU A 238 8.46 -2.22 -22.08
N GLY A 239 8.86 -2.61 -20.87
CA GLY A 239 8.81 -1.81 -19.66
C GLY A 239 10.16 -1.31 -19.18
N ASP A 240 11.18 -1.17 -20.02
CA ASP A 240 12.53 -0.82 -19.56
C ASP A 240 12.52 0.43 -18.63
N GLY A 241 13.23 0.32 -17.51
CA GLY A 241 13.21 1.33 -16.43
C GLY A 241 11.98 1.35 -15.53
N TYR A 242 10.96 0.50 -15.77
CA TYR A 242 9.77 0.35 -14.92
C TYR A 242 10.14 -0.16 -13.53
N LEU A 243 10.83 -1.30 -13.44
CA LEU A 243 11.14 -1.96 -12.17
C LEU A 243 12.51 -1.53 -11.64
N ASN A 244 12.56 -0.90 -10.47
CA ASN A 244 13.81 -0.46 -9.84
C ASN A 244 13.88 -0.97 -8.40
N ALA A 245 14.78 -1.90 -8.15
CA ALA A 245 14.97 -2.48 -6.83
C ALA A 245 16.13 -1.83 -6.07
N ALA A 246 15.90 -1.50 -4.81
CA ALA A 246 16.93 -1.04 -3.90
C ALA A 246 17.55 -2.22 -3.13
N GLN A 247 18.71 -2.06 -2.48
CA GLN A 247 19.31 -3.18 -1.72
C GLN A 247 18.38 -3.66 -0.59
N PRO A 248 18.08 -4.96 -0.48
CA PRO A 248 17.27 -5.48 0.62
C PRO A 248 18.00 -5.35 1.96
N THR A 249 17.22 -5.11 3.02
CA THR A 249 17.73 -5.03 4.40
C THR A 249 16.96 -5.93 5.34
N LEU A 250 17.51 -6.20 6.53
CA LEU A 250 16.79 -6.88 7.59
C LEU A 250 15.99 -5.88 8.42
N LEU A 251 14.76 -6.24 8.77
CA LEU A 251 13.92 -5.52 9.73
C LEU A 251 13.48 -6.49 10.83
N THR A 252 13.73 -6.15 12.10
CA THR A 252 13.21 -6.91 13.24
C THR A 252 12.20 -6.08 14.00
N THR A 253 10.98 -6.60 14.13
CA THR A 253 9.85 -5.91 14.77
C THR A 253 8.88 -6.94 15.32
N GLY A 254 8.30 -6.67 16.49
CA GLY A 254 7.34 -7.57 17.14
C GLY A 254 7.89 -8.99 17.40
N GLY A 255 9.21 -9.13 17.61
CA GLY A 255 9.87 -10.42 17.82
C GLY A 255 10.02 -11.28 16.56
N ARG A 256 9.79 -10.72 15.37
CA ARG A 256 9.98 -11.38 14.08
C ARG A 256 10.95 -10.59 13.20
N THR A 257 11.70 -11.31 12.39
CA THR A 257 12.64 -10.73 11.42
C THR A 257 12.12 -10.95 10.01
N TYR A 258 12.12 -9.88 9.23
CA TYR A 258 11.65 -9.80 7.86
C TYR A 258 12.78 -9.28 6.96
N ILE A 259 12.69 -9.59 5.67
CA ILE A 259 13.45 -8.87 4.65
C ILE A 259 12.61 -7.66 4.24
N ARG A 260 13.14 -6.46 4.41
CA ARG A 260 12.55 -5.22 3.91
C ARG A 260 13.15 -4.93 2.53
N GLN A 261 12.29 -4.91 1.51
CA GLN A 261 12.69 -4.66 0.13
C GLN A 261 11.93 -3.44 -0.41
N VAL A 262 12.68 -2.41 -0.80
CA VAL A 262 12.12 -1.22 -1.44
C VAL A 262 12.17 -1.39 -2.95
N VAL A 263 11.06 -1.12 -3.62
CA VAL A 263 10.92 -1.24 -5.07
C VAL A 263 10.15 -0.03 -5.59
N ASP A 264 10.72 0.67 -6.57
CA ASP A 264 10.02 1.70 -7.32
C ASP A 264 9.61 1.15 -8.69
N PHE A 265 8.30 1.11 -8.91
CA PHE A 265 7.69 0.86 -10.21
C PHE A 265 7.47 2.21 -10.90
N LYS A 266 8.48 2.70 -11.62
CA LYS A 266 8.51 4.06 -12.19
C LYS A 266 7.56 4.19 -13.37
N THR A 267 7.03 5.39 -13.59
CA THR A 267 6.38 5.73 -14.86
C THR A 267 7.40 5.69 -16.00
N ILE A 268 7.07 5.01 -17.09
CA ILE A 268 7.79 5.08 -18.36
C ILE A 268 7.03 5.96 -19.35
N ILE A 269 7.72 6.54 -20.32
CA ILE A 269 7.10 7.32 -21.41
C ILE A 269 7.12 6.47 -22.68
N ARG A 270 5.94 6.29 -23.28
CA ARG A 270 5.77 5.61 -24.58
C ARG A 270 4.79 6.42 -25.41
N ASP A 271 5.13 6.69 -26.67
CA ASP A 271 4.28 7.48 -27.57
C ASP A 271 3.81 8.82 -26.95
N ASP A 272 4.72 9.51 -26.26
CA ASP A 272 4.49 10.76 -25.51
C ASP A 272 3.43 10.67 -24.39
N GLN A 273 3.06 9.46 -23.96
CA GLN A 273 2.14 9.21 -22.86
C GLN A 273 2.82 8.51 -21.69
N PRO A 274 2.49 8.89 -20.43
CA PRO A 274 2.99 8.22 -19.25
C PRO A 274 2.26 6.90 -18.98
N TYR A 275 3.02 5.82 -18.76
CA TYR A 275 2.53 4.51 -18.34
C TYR A 275 3.24 4.09 -17.05
N GLY A 276 2.49 3.98 -15.97
CA GLY A 276 2.99 3.48 -14.69
C GLY A 276 2.41 2.11 -14.43
N THR A 277 1.42 1.99 -13.54
CA THR A 277 0.75 0.68 -13.26
C THR A 277 0.16 0.01 -14.51
N ALA A 278 -0.12 0.75 -15.59
CA ALA A 278 -0.49 0.19 -16.89
C ALA A 278 0.53 -0.82 -17.44
N VAL A 279 1.82 -0.65 -17.16
CA VAL A 279 2.87 -1.58 -17.60
C VAL A 279 2.62 -2.97 -17.04
N SER A 280 2.23 -3.07 -15.75
CA SER A 280 1.82 -4.33 -15.13
C SER A 280 0.58 -4.91 -15.80
N GLN A 281 -0.45 -4.10 -16.06
CA GLN A 281 -1.64 -4.54 -16.79
C GLN A 281 -1.30 -5.18 -18.14
N PHE A 282 -0.42 -4.53 -18.92
CA PHE A 282 -0.02 -5.01 -20.23
C PHE A 282 0.82 -6.28 -20.15
N ALA A 283 1.74 -6.37 -19.19
CA ALA A 283 2.52 -7.59 -18.96
C ALA A 283 1.62 -8.80 -18.67
N PHE A 284 0.58 -8.62 -17.83
CA PHE A 284 -0.40 -9.67 -17.54
C PHE A 284 -1.26 -10.04 -18.75
N ARG A 285 -1.68 -9.05 -19.54
CA ARG A 285 -2.41 -9.31 -20.79
C ARG A 285 -1.56 -10.13 -21.77
N ASP A 286 -0.29 -9.77 -21.92
CA ASP A 286 0.58 -10.29 -22.97
C ASP A 286 1.26 -11.63 -22.60
N CYS A 287 1.22 -12.04 -21.33
CA CYS A 287 1.72 -13.36 -20.89
C CYS A 287 0.90 -14.57 -21.43
N GLY A 288 -0.14 -14.33 -22.24
CA GLY A 288 -0.91 -15.37 -22.93
C GLY A 288 -2.22 -15.74 -22.23
N HIS A 289 -2.71 -14.90 -21.32
CA HIS A 289 -4.01 -15.07 -20.65
C HIS A 289 -5.24 -14.70 -21.51
N ASN A 290 -5.01 -14.31 -22.77
CA ASN A 290 -5.97 -13.73 -23.69
C ASN A 290 -7.14 -14.65 -24.15
N ARG A 291 -7.40 -15.77 -23.44
CA ARG A 291 -8.55 -16.66 -23.71
C ARG A 291 -9.59 -16.70 -22.59
N ASP A 292 -9.32 -16.14 -21.42
CA ASP A 292 -10.33 -16.05 -20.36
C ASP A 292 -10.08 -14.85 -19.43
N SER A 293 -10.20 -13.64 -19.99
CA SER A 293 -10.17 -12.39 -19.20
C SER A 293 -11.23 -12.37 -18.08
N ALA A 294 -12.24 -13.24 -18.14
CA ALA A 294 -13.24 -13.41 -17.10
C ALA A 294 -12.76 -14.21 -15.87
N ARG A 295 -11.59 -14.88 -15.94
CA ARG A 295 -10.96 -15.60 -14.80
C ARG A 295 -9.76 -14.89 -14.19
N TRP A 296 -9.28 -13.86 -14.86
CA TRP A 296 -8.05 -13.16 -14.51
C TRP A 296 -8.25 -11.66 -14.67
N PHE A 297 -9.12 -11.13 -13.84
CA PHE A 297 -9.32 -9.69 -13.72
C PHE A 297 -8.14 -9.08 -12.98
N TRP A 298 -7.34 -8.32 -13.72
CA TRP A 298 -6.36 -7.40 -13.16
C TRP A 298 -7.00 -6.03 -13.08
N ALA A 299 -6.86 -5.37 -11.94
CA ALA A 299 -7.15 -3.95 -11.80
C ALA A 299 -6.01 -3.26 -11.07
N THR A 300 -6.16 -1.97 -10.85
CA THR A 300 -5.24 -1.23 -10.00
C THR A 300 -6.08 -0.23 -9.19
N PRO A 301 -5.82 -0.09 -7.88
CA PRO A 301 -6.44 0.98 -7.11
C PRO A 301 -5.80 2.34 -7.43
N PHE A 302 -4.80 2.37 -8.30
CA PHE A 302 -4.01 3.54 -8.68
C PHE A 302 -4.30 4.01 -10.11
N ASN A 303 -3.89 5.23 -10.42
CA ASN A 303 -3.89 5.74 -11.79
C ASN A 303 -2.92 4.93 -12.67
N LEU A 304 -3.39 4.53 -13.85
CA LEU A 304 -2.61 3.78 -14.85
C LEU A 304 -1.33 4.50 -15.30
N ALA A 305 -1.31 5.83 -15.25
CA ALA A 305 -0.12 6.64 -15.55
C ALA A 305 0.86 6.73 -14.37
N ALA A 306 0.37 6.56 -13.13
CA ALA A 306 1.19 6.72 -11.93
C ALA A 306 2.10 5.51 -11.71
N GLY A 307 3.35 5.79 -11.35
CA GLY A 307 4.24 4.80 -10.79
C GLY A 307 3.83 4.42 -9.37
N LEU A 308 4.51 3.44 -8.77
CA LEU A 308 4.31 3.02 -7.39
C LEU A 308 5.62 2.97 -6.64
N HIS A 309 5.63 3.53 -5.44
CA HIS A 309 6.63 3.24 -4.44
C HIS A 309 6.12 2.09 -3.56
N MET A 310 6.88 1.00 -3.49
CA MET A 310 6.53 -0.17 -2.71
C MET A 310 7.62 -0.53 -1.70
N VAL A 311 7.19 -0.87 -0.49
CA VAL A 311 8.04 -1.46 0.54
C VAL A 311 7.47 -2.82 0.90
N TYR A 312 8.09 -3.88 0.41
CA TYR A 312 7.74 -5.26 0.73
C TYR A 312 8.40 -5.70 2.04
N TYR A 313 7.66 -6.52 2.79
CA TYR A 313 8.16 -7.31 3.90
C TYR A 313 8.05 -8.78 3.53
N LEU A 314 9.18 -9.46 3.39
CA LEU A 314 9.23 -10.87 3.04
C LEU A 314 9.50 -11.72 4.27
N ASP A 315 8.87 -12.88 4.33
CA ASP A 315 9.19 -13.92 5.31
C ASP A 315 10.57 -14.52 4.99
N THR A 316 11.45 -14.58 5.99
CA THR A 316 12.85 -15.01 5.81
C THR A 316 13.00 -16.48 5.44
N LYS A 317 11.98 -17.31 5.67
CA LYS A 317 12.01 -18.74 5.37
C LYS A 317 11.52 -19.04 3.95
N THR A 318 10.41 -18.45 3.56
CA THR A 318 9.72 -18.71 2.28
C THR A 318 10.14 -17.74 1.18
N LEU A 319 10.68 -16.57 1.55
CA LEU A 319 10.98 -15.46 0.65
C LEU A 319 9.77 -15.01 -0.18
N LEU A 320 8.57 -15.22 0.36
CA LEU A 320 7.32 -14.69 -0.15
C LEU A 320 6.96 -13.42 0.63
N PRO A 321 6.29 -12.45 -0.01
CA PRO A 321 5.80 -11.29 0.71
C PRO A 321 4.76 -11.72 1.74
N VAL A 322 4.77 -11.05 2.88
CA VAL A 322 3.75 -11.19 3.92
C VAL A 322 3.03 -9.87 4.17
N ALA A 323 3.67 -8.75 3.83
CA ALA A 323 3.04 -7.45 3.81
C ALA A 323 3.73 -6.50 2.80
N ALA A 324 3.04 -5.43 2.42
CA ALA A 324 3.63 -4.30 1.71
C ALA A 324 2.97 -2.97 2.10
N TYR A 325 3.75 -1.90 2.03
CA TYR A 325 3.26 -0.51 1.93
C TYR A 325 3.36 -0.07 0.47
N GLN A 326 2.35 0.65 -0.02
CA GLN A 326 2.28 1.19 -1.37
C GLN A 326 1.86 2.65 -1.36
N ALA A 327 2.53 3.46 -2.17
CA ALA A 327 2.12 4.84 -2.44
C ALA A 327 2.22 5.14 -3.94
N SER A 328 1.19 5.79 -4.47
CA SER A 328 1.21 6.32 -5.82
C SER A 328 2.31 7.38 -5.99
N VAL A 329 3.03 7.29 -7.11
CA VAL A 329 3.99 8.30 -7.57
C VAL A 329 3.40 8.92 -8.84
N PRO A 330 2.78 10.13 -8.76
CA PRO A 330 2.14 10.75 -9.92
C PRO A 330 3.11 10.97 -11.08
N ALA A 331 2.66 10.69 -12.30
CA ALA A 331 3.38 11.08 -13.50
C ALA A 331 3.29 12.60 -13.72
N ALA A 332 4.35 13.19 -14.28
CA ALA A 332 4.34 14.60 -14.67
C ALA A 332 3.18 14.89 -15.65
N GLY A 333 2.39 15.92 -15.36
CA GLY A 333 1.23 16.30 -16.19
C GLY A 333 -0.01 15.41 -16.05
N SER A 334 0.04 14.35 -15.22
CA SER A 334 -1.12 13.48 -14.95
C SER A 334 -1.93 13.97 -13.75
N TYR A 335 -3.18 13.47 -13.62
CA TYR A 335 -3.99 13.71 -12.42
C TYR A 335 -3.24 13.17 -11.18
N PRO A 336 -3.10 13.98 -10.11
CA PRO A 336 -2.35 13.58 -8.93
C PRO A 336 -3.11 12.53 -8.14
N ASP A 337 -2.92 11.26 -8.50
CA ASP A 337 -3.33 10.16 -7.64
C ASP A 337 -2.39 10.08 -6.44
N LYS A 338 -2.96 10.16 -5.25
CA LYS A 338 -2.23 10.11 -3.99
C LYS A 338 -2.63 8.90 -3.13
N THR A 339 -3.25 7.89 -3.75
CA THR A 339 -3.69 6.69 -3.06
C THR A 339 -2.54 6.06 -2.27
N VAL A 340 -2.82 5.67 -1.04
CA VAL A 340 -1.94 4.86 -0.19
C VAL A 340 -2.65 3.54 0.06
N GLN A 341 -1.95 2.43 -0.16
CA GLN A 341 -2.47 1.09 0.12
C GLN A 341 -1.48 0.32 0.99
N LEU A 342 -1.99 -0.45 1.94
CA LEU A 342 -1.19 -1.46 2.61
C LEU A 342 -1.77 -2.83 2.26
N VAL A 343 -0.89 -3.81 2.15
CA VAL A 343 -1.24 -5.16 1.70
C VAL A 343 -0.69 -6.15 2.70
N ASN A 344 -1.47 -7.16 3.03
CA ASN A 344 -1.08 -8.37 3.73
C ASN A 344 -1.27 -9.54 2.79
N TYR A 345 -0.21 -10.31 2.62
CA TYR A 345 -0.18 -11.44 1.69
C TYR A 345 -0.26 -12.75 2.47
N ALA A 346 -1.02 -13.70 1.93
CA ALA A 346 -0.98 -15.08 2.35
C ALA A 346 -1.09 -16.00 1.13
N PHE A 347 -0.50 -17.19 1.25
CA PHE A 347 -0.48 -18.20 0.20
C PHE A 347 -1.01 -19.53 0.78
N PRO A 348 -2.31 -19.62 1.07
CA PRO A 348 -2.88 -20.76 1.80
C PRO A 348 -2.97 -22.01 0.91
N ALA A 349 -3.08 -23.18 1.53
CA ALA A 349 -3.27 -24.44 0.81
C ALA A 349 -4.68 -24.58 0.18
N ALA A 350 -5.66 -23.82 0.67
CA ALA A 350 -7.03 -23.77 0.18
C ALA A 350 -7.62 -22.37 0.38
N VAL A 351 -8.59 -21.98 -0.45
CA VAL A 351 -9.34 -20.72 -0.30
C VAL A 351 -10.08 -20.72 1.04
N PRO A 352 -9.87 -19.70 1.90
CA PRO A 352 -10.58 -19.58 3.17
C PRO A 352 -12.10 -19.59 2.98
N GLN A 353 -12.80 -20.29 3.86
CA GLN A 353 -14.26 -20.30 3.86
C GLN A 353 -14.77 -19.15 4.73
N VAL A 354 -15.50 -18.22 4.11
CA VAL A 354 -16.13 -17.11 4.81
C VAL A 354 -17.39 -17.61 5.51
N LYS A 355 -17.55 -17.28 6.78
CA LYS A 355 -18.71 -17.65 7.58
C LYS A 355 -19.45 -16.39 8.02
N GLN A 356 -20.77 -16.47 8.08
CA GLN A 356 -21.57 -15.38 8.65
C GLN A 356 -21.22 -15.20 10.13
N PRO A 357 -20.77 -14.00 10.56
CA PRO A 357 -20.49 -13.74 11.95
C PRO A 357 -21.78 -13.47 12.75
N LYS A 358 -21.70 -13.60 14.07
CA LYS A 358 -22.81 -13.28 15.00
C LYS A 358 -23.02 -11.77 15.21
N GLY A 359 -22.13 -10.93 14.67
CA GLY A 359 -22.14 -9.47 14.81
C GLY A 359 -21.46 -8.82 13.59
N PRO A 360 -20.95 -7.58 13.69
CA PRO A 360 -20.42 -6.82 12.55
C PRO A 360 -19.39 -7.57 11.69
N GLY A 361 -18.58 -8.46 12.29
CA GLY A 361 -17.63 -9.25 11.50
C GLY A 361 -16.53 -8.43 10.84
N THR A 362 -16.30 -7.23 11.37
CA THR A 362 -15.33 -6.22 10.96
C THR A 362 -13.94 -6.82 10.77
N LEU A 363 -13.36 -6.57 9.60
CA LEU A 363 -12.01 -7.00 9.29
C LEU A 363 -10.99 -6.17 10.05
N THR A 364 -9.90 -6.82 10.49
CA THR A 364 -8.75 -6.15 11.11
C THR A 364 -7.54 -6.23 10.19
N PHE A 365 -6.64 -5.25 10.32
CA PHE A 365 -5.40 -5.18 9.55
C PHE A 365 -4.19 -4.95 10.47
N ASN A 366 -3.08 -5.65 10.19
CA ASN A 366 -1.85 -5.53 10.96
C ASN A 366 -0.62 -5.56 10.03
N LEU A 367 0.31 -4.62 10.20
CA LEU A 367 1.62 -4.65 9.53
C LEU A 367 2.76 -5.04 10.50
N PRO A 368 3.87 -5.57 9.97
CA PRO A 368 5.09 -5.83 10.74
C PRO A 368 5.58 -4.62 11.56
N GLU A 369 5.53 -3.41 11.02
CA GLU A 369 5.99 -2.18 11.69
C GLU A 369 5.05 -1.72 12.83
N GLY A 370 4.13 -2.57 13.28
CA GLY A 370 3.25 -2.29 14.42
C GLY A 370 2.03 -1.44 14.07
N TRP A 371 1.78 -1.21 12.78
CA TRP A 371 0.56 -0.54 12.34
C TRP A 371 -0.64 -1.48 12.51
N LYS A 372 -1.63 -1.07 13.30
CA LYS A 372 -2.85 -1.83 13.58
C LYS A 372 -4.08 -0.97 13.33
N THR A 373 -5.09 -1.53 12.66
CA THR A 373 -6.44 -0.96 12.57
C THR A 373 -7.47 -1.98 13.08
N ARG A 374 -8.59 -1.46 13.61
CA ARG A 374 -9.65 -2.25 14.23
C ARG A 374 -10.71 -2.67 13.23
#